data_AF-A0A815JSI8-F1
#
_entry.id   AF-A0A815JSI8-F1
#
_cell.length_a   1.000
_cell.length_b   1.000
_cell.length_c   1.000
_cell.angle_alpha   90.00
_cell.angle_beta   90.00
_cell.angle_gamma   90.00
#
_symmetry.space_group_name_H-M   'P 1'
#
loop_
_entity.id
_entity.type
_entity.pdbx_description
1 polymer ?
#
loop_
_entity_poly.entity_id
_entity_poly.type
_entity_poly.pdbx_seq_one_letter_code
_entity_poly.pdbx_strand_id
1 'polypeptide(L)'
;MIGSDVVLAKLAFSLFACGEDVHSYFPSITTVFPSTNQVFEIQNTYVEIVWKYLLYRYGYDQSVKKFLKLTSWLLALIVFLIHVQTLETHLDEVNSLVERTEIELILNDID
;
A
#
# COMPACT_ATOMS: atom_id res chain seq x y z
N MET A 1 -5.27 -4.15 20.76
CA MET A 1 -6.70 -3.73 20.64
C MET A 1 -7.11 -3.57 19.16
N ILE A 2 -6.85 -4.60 18.35
CA ILE A 2 -7.39 -4.86 16.99
C ILE A 2 -8.11 -6.24 16.96
N GLY A 3 -8.00 -7.02 18.04
CA GLY A 3 -8.38 -8.45 18.08
C GLY A 3 -9.87 -8.79 18.25
N SER A 4 -10.80 -7.83 18.22
CA SER A 4 -12.24 -8.14 18.43
C SER A 4 -13.12 -7.91 17.20
N ASP A 5 -12.64 -7.23 16.16
CA ASP A 5 -13.45 -6.96 14.97
C ASP A 5 -12.74 -7.39 13.69
N VAL A 6 -12.79 -8.71 13.47
CA VAL A 6 -12.28 -9.37 12.27
C VAL A 6 -12.95 -8.84 10.99
N VAL A 7 -14.21 -8.40 11.07
CA VAL A 7 -14.93 -7.88 9.90
C VAL A 7 -14.36 -6.52 9.50
N LEU A 8 -14.16 -5.62 10.47
CA LEU A 8 -13.53 -4.32 10.21
C LEU A 8 -12.11 -4.48 9.68
N ALA A 9 -11.34 -5.45 10.21
CA ALA A 9 -10.00 -5.74 9.70
C ALA A 9 -10.03 -6.22 8.24
N LYS A 10 -10.92 -7.17 7.90
CA LYS A 10 -11.10 -7.64 6.52
C LYS A 10 -11.47 -6.49 5.58
N LEU A 11 -12.41 -5.65 5.98
CA LEU A 11 -12.82 -4.50 5.18
C LEU A 11 -11.70 -3.46 5.01
N ALA A 12 -10.88 -3.24 6.04
CA ALA A 12 -9.70 -2.38 5.96
C ALA A 12 -8.68 -2.90 4.94
N PHE A 13 -8.44 -4.22 4.93
CA PHE A 13 -7.56 -4.84 3.93
C PHE A 13 -8.16 -4.76 2.52
N SER A 14 -9.47 -4.94 2.36
CA SER A 14 -10.13 -4.78 1.05
C SER A 14 -10.01 -3.36 0.51
N LEU A 15 -10.21 -2.35 1.36
CA LEU A 15 -10.01 -0.95 1.00
C LEU A 15 -8.57 -0.65 0.59
N PHE A 16 -7.61 -1.19 1.35
CA PHE A 16 -6.20 -1.03 1.04
C PHE A 16 -5.82 -1.70 -0.28
N ALA A 17 -6.22 -2.96 -0.48
CA ALA A 17 -5.84 -3.76 -1.65
C ALA A 17 -6.40 -3.21 -2.97
N CYS A 18 -7.52 -2.50 -2.94
CA CYS A 18 -8.07 -1.81 -4.10
C CYS A 18 -7.46 -0.42 -4.33
N GLY A 19 -6.54 0.05 -3.48
CA GLY A 19 -5.86 1.34 -3.60
C GLY A 19 -5.05 1.44 -4.88
N GLU A 20 -5.19 2.55 -5.61
CA GLU A 20 -4.56 2.77 -6.92
C GLU A 20 -3.02 2.67 -6.85
N ASP A 21 -2.43 3.09 -5.72
CA ASP A 21 -0.99 3.04 -5.49
C ASP A 21 -0.47 1.65 -5.10
N VAL A 22 -1.30 0.69 -4.65
CA VAL A 22 -0.79 -0.64 -4.27
C VAL A 22 -0.12 -1.34 -5.46
N HIS A 23 -0.54 -1.03 -6.67
CA HIS A 23 -0.05 -1.68 -7.88
C HIS A 23 1.22 -1.06 -8.45
N SER A 24 1.52 0.22 -8.18
CA SER A 24 2.84 0.79 -8.45
C SER A 24 3.92 0.23 -7.52
N TYR A 25 3.53 -0.34 -6.37
CA TYR A 25 4.44 -0.99 -5.41
C TYR A 25 4.70 -2.49 -5.67
N PHE A 26 3.91 -3.18 -6.52
CA PHE A 26 4.10 -4.61 -6.82
C PHE A 26 4.18 -4.88 -8.34
N PRO A 27 5.29 -4.48 -8.99
CA PRO A 27 5.44 -4.58 -10.45
C PRO A 27 5.47 -6.03 -10.99
N SER A 28 5.65 -7.03 -10.13
CA SER A 28 5.68 -8.45 -10.49
C SER A 28 4.30 -9.07 -10.74
N ILE A 29 3.21 -8.34 -10.48
CA ILE A 29 1.84 -8.84 -10.64
C ILE A 29 1.27 -8.37 -11.99
N THR A 30 1.40 -9.21 -13.01
CA THR A 30 0.73 -9.01 -14.32
C THR A 30 -0.74 -9.39 -14.22
N THR A 31 -1.57 -8.53 -13.64
CA THR A 31 -3.03 -8.66 -13.71
C THR A 31 -3.57 -7.76 -14.82
N VAL A 32 -4.48 -8.30 -15.65
CA VAL A 32 -5.25 -7.50 -16.61
C VAL A 32 -6.14 -6.56 -15.80
N PHE A 33 -5.78 -5.28 -15.76
CA PHE A 33 -6.43 -4.35 -14.84
C PHE A 33 -7.76 -3.82 -15.38
N PRO A 34 -8.79 -3.74 -14.53
CA PRO A 34 -9.96 -2.91 -14.78
C PRO A 34 -9.51 -1.44 -14.94
N SER A 35 -10.22 -0.65 -15.74
CA SER A 35 -9.88 0.77 -15.93
C SER A 35 -9.84 1.51 -14.58
N THR A 36 -9.05 2.58 -14.46
CA THR A 36 -9.00 3.43 -13.25
C THR A 36 -10.40 3.74 -12.69
N ASN A 37 -11.36 4.02 -13.57
CA ASN A 37 -12.76 4.25 -13.19
C ASN A 37 -13.39 3.07 -12.44
N GLN A 38 -13.16 1.84 -12.92
CA GLN A 38 -13.67 0.63 -12.28
C GLN A 38 -12.99 0.38 -10.92
N VAL A 39 -11.70 0.71 -10.77
CA VAL A 39 -11.01 0.64 -9.48
C VAL A 39 -11.62 1.62 -8.48
N PHE A 40 -11.88 2.86 -8.89
CA PHE A 40 -12.57 3.86 -8.06
C PHE A 40 -13.98 3.43 -7.67
N GLU A 41 -14.75 2.84 -8.59
CA GLU A 41 -16.08 2.31 -8.29
C GLU A 41 -16.05 1.19 -7.24
N ILE A 42 -15.08 0.28 -7.35
CA ILE A 42 -14.87 -0.80 -6.37
C ILE A 42 -14.47 -0.22 -5.02
N GLN A 43 -13.52 0.71 -4.97
CA GLN A 43 -13.11 1.40 -3.73
C GLN A 43 -14.31 2.08 -3.05
N ASN A 44 -15.10 2.85 -3.80
CA ASN A 44 -16.29 3.53 -3.28
C ASN A 44 -17.30 2.54 -2.71
N THR A 45 -17.50 1.40 -3.38
CA THR A 45 -18.37 0.34 -2.87
C THR A 45 -17.91 -0.18 -1.52
N TYR A 46 -16.60 -0.44 -1.36
CA TYR A 46 -16.05 -0.87 -0.07
C TYR A 46 -16.11 0.23 1.01
N VAL A 47 -15.92 1.51 0.63
CA VAL A 47 -16.08 2.65 1.56
C VAL A 47 -17.50 2.69 2.09
N GLU A 48 -18.50 2.55 1.22
CA GLU A 48 -19.91 2.51 1.63
C GLU A 48 -20.21 1.33 2.56
N ILE A 49 -19.70 0.13 2.24
CA ILE A 49 -19.90 -1.07 3.08
C ILE A 49 -19.29 -0.84 4.47
N VAL A 50 -18.07 -0.29 4.54
CA VAL A 50 -17.42 0.05 5.81
C VAL A 50 -18.23 1.06 6.58
N TRP A 51 -18.70 2.11 5.93
CA TRP A 51 -19.49 3.15 6.56
C TRP A 51 -20.80 2.59 7.14
N LYS A 52 -21.56 1.84 6.34
CA LYS A 52 -22.80 1.17 6.76
C LYS A 52 -22.55 0.21 7.93
N TYR A 53 -21.47 -0.58 7.84
CA TYR A 53 -21.07 -1.51 8.89
C TYR A 53 -20.76 -0.80 10.22
N LEU A 54 -19.97 0.28 10.16
CA LEU A 54 -19.64 1.06 11.34
C LEU A 54 -20.89 1.66 11.97
N LEU A 55 -21.76 2.28 11.17
CA LEU A 55 -23.01 2.88 11.64
C LEU A 55 -23.90 1.85 12.34
N TYR A 56 -24.07 0.68 11.71
CA TYR A 56 -24.89 -0.40 12.26
C TYR A 56 -24.33 -0.95 13.58
N ARG A 57 -23.00 -1.12 13.68
CA ARG A 57 -22.38 -1.80 14.83
C ARG A 57 -22.06 -0.87 16.00
N TYR A 58 -21.74 0.40 15.74
CA TYR A 58 -21.16 1.31 16.73
C TYR A 58 -21.96 2.60 16.95
N GLY A 59 -22.95 2.90 16.11
CA GLY A 59 -23.68 4.17 16.15
C GLY A 59 -22.85 5.35 15.62
N TYR A 60 -23.51 6.48 15.38
CA TYR A 60 -22.95 7.58 14.58
C TYR A 60 -21.61 8.13 15.10
N ASP A 61 -21.54 8.57 16.36
CA ASP A 61 -20.34 9.20 16.94
C ASP A 61 -19.11 8.29 16.89
N GLN A 62 -19.27 7.02 17.28
CA GLN A 62 -18.17 6.05 17.26
C GLN A 62 -17.78 5.65 15.83
N SER A 63 -18.74 5.66 14.91
CA SER A 63 -18.48 5.37 13.50
C SER A 63 -17.59 6.41 12.87
N VAL A 64 -17.87 7.70 13.10
CA VAL A 64 -17.03 8.81 12.63
C VAL A 64 -15.61 8.66 13.17
N LYS A 65 -15.45 8.43 14.48
CA LYS A 65 -14.12 8.26 15.11
C LYS A 65 -13.35 7.07 14.54
N LYS A 66 -14.02 5.92 14.37
CA LYS A 66 -13.42 4.70 13.82
C LYS A 66 -13.07 4.84 12.34
N PHE A 67 -13.93 5.50 11.57
CA PHE A 67 -13.71 5.75 10.14
C PHE A 67 -12.51 6.68 9.95
N LEU A 68 -12.45 7.80 10.68
CA LEU A 68 -11.29 8.71 10.66
C LEU A 68 -10.00 7.98 11.03
N LYS A 69 -10.03 7.18 12.09
CA LYS A 69 -8.87 6.39 12.51
C LYS A 69 -8.44 5.41 11.42
N LEU A 70 -9.38 4.75 10.76
CA LEU A 70 -9.10 3.85 9.64
C LEU A 70 -8.44 4.59 8.47
N THR A 71 -8.98 5.75 8.09
CA THR A 71 -8.41 6.58 7.02
C THR A 71 -6.99 7.04 7.36
N SER A 72 -6.74 7.50 8.59
CA SER A 72 -5.39 7.88 9.03
C SER A 72 -4.42 6.71 8.99
N TRP A 73 -4.86 5.51 9.38
CA TRP A 73 -4.04 4.29 9.30
C TRP A 73 -3.71 3.91 7.85
N LEU A 74 -4.69 3.98 6.94
CA LEU A 74 -4.48 3.72 5.52
C LEU A 74 -3.49 4.72 4.90
N LEU A 75 -3.63 6.01 5.22
CA LEU A 75 -2.71 7.05 4.74
C LEU A 75 -1.29 6.84 5.27
N ALA A 76 -1.14 6.52 6.55
CA ALA A 76 0.16 6.22 7.14
C ALA A 76 0.82 4.99 6.49
N LEU A 77 0.02 3.97 6.14
CA LEU A 77 0.50 2.79 5.44
C LEU A 77 0.99 3.12 4.02
N ILE A 78 0.29 3.97 3.28
CA ILE A 78 0.72 4.44 1.96
C ILE A 78 2.06 5.18 2.07
N VAL A 79 2.20 6.13 3.00
CA VAL A 79 3.46 6.86 3.21
C VAL A 79 4.61 5.91 3.58
N PHE A 80 4.34 4.92 4.43
CA PHE A 80 5.33 3.90 4.78
C PHE A 80 5.78 3.10 3.55
N LEU A 81 4.87 2.71 2.67
CA LEU A 81 5.20 1.95 1.46
C LEU A 81 6.03 2.77 0.46
N ILE A 82 5.69 4.06 0.28
CA ILE A 82 6.50 4.99 -0.52
C ILE A 82 7.93 5.04 0.01
N HIS A 83 8.09 5.11 1.33
CA HIS A 83 9.40 5.18 1.95
C HIS A 83 10.20 3.89 1.75
N VAL A 84 9.57 2.72 1.90
CA VAL A 84 10.20 1.42 1.66
C VAL A 84 10.67 1.31 0.20
N GLN A 85 9.83 1.69 -0.77
CA GLN A 85 10.21 1.65 -2.18
C GLN A 85 11.38 2.58 -2.49
N THR A 86 11.40 3.79 -1.92
CA THR A 86 12.51 4.73 -2.10
C THR A 86 13.82 4.14 -1.57
N LEU A 87 13.76 3.46 -0.43
CA LEU A 87 14.92 2.80 0.16
C LEU A 87 15.42 1.62 -0.70
N GLU A 88 14.51 0.82 -1.25
CA GLU A 88 14.85 -0.30 -2.15
C GLU A 88 15.56 0.20 -3.42
N THR A 89 15.04 1.25 -4.06
CA THR A 89 15.68 1.88 -5.22
C THR A 89 17.11 2.36 -4.91
N HIS A 90 17.32 2.99 -3.76
CA HIS A 90 18.65 3.44 -3.36
C HIS A 90 19.62 2.29 -3.07
N LEU A 91 19.12 1.17 -2.55
CA LEU A 91 19.93 -0.01 -2.29
C LEU A 91 20.38 -0.66 -3.60
N ASP A 92 19.50 -0.72 -4.60
CA ASP A 92 19.82 -1.19 -5.94
C ASP A 92 20.85 -0.28 -6.64
N GLU A 93 20.73 1.04 -6.51
CA GLU A 93 21.71 2.00 -7.02
C GLU A 93 23.09 1.81 -6.40
N VAL A 94 23.15 1.60 -5.07
CA VAL A 94 24.41 1.34 -4.36
C VAL A 94 25.03 0.02 -4.81
N ASN A 95 24.24 -1.05 -4.91
CA ASN A 95 24.75 -2.35 -5.39
C ASN A 95 25.29 -2.25 -6.82
N SER A 96 24.56 -1.56 -7.71
CA SER A 96 25.00 -1.30 -9.08
C SER A 96 26.32 -0.51 -9.14
N LEU A 97 26.50 0.46 -8.25
CA LEU A 97 27.75 1.24 -8.15
C LEU A 97 28.92 0.38 -7.64
N VAL A 98 28.67 -0.47 -6.63
CA VAL A 98 29.68 -1.41 -6.11
C VAL A 98 30.13 -2.37 -7.22
N GLU A 99 29.19 -3.01 -7.92
CA GLU A 99 29.50 -3.93 -9.03
C GLU A 99 30.32 -3.23 -10.13
N ARG A 100 29.95 -2.00 -10.51
CA ARG A 100 30.70 -1.22 -11.50
C ARG A 100 32.13 -0.91 -11.04
N THR A 101 32.30 -0.53 -9.77
CA THR A 101 33.60 -0.19 -9.21
C THR A 101 34.48 -1.44 -9.11
N GLU A 102 33.92 -2.59 -8.74
CA GLU A 102 34.65 -3.87 -8.73
C GLU A 102 35.13 -4.26 -10.13
N ILE A 103 34.27 -4.13 -11.15
CA ILE A 103 34.65 -4.41 -12.55
C ILE A 103 35.78 -3.48 -13.01
N GLU A 104 35.68 -2.18 -12.71
CA GLU A 104 36.67 -1.17 -13.11
C GLU A 104 38.02 -1.39 -12.41
N LEU A 105 38.02 -1.80 -11.14
CA LEU A 105 39.24 -2.17 -10.41
C LEU A 105 39.90 -3.43 -11.01
N ILE A 106 39.12 -4.47 -11.33
CA ILE A 106 39.65 -5.69 -11.95
C ILE A 106 40.26 -5.39 -13.32
N LEU A 107 39.63 -4.53 -14.12
CA LEU A 107 40.14 -4.14 -15.44
C LEU A 107 41.46 -3.36 -15.34
N ASN A 108 41.58 -2.45 -14.37
CA ASN A 108 42.80 -1.65 -14.16
C ASN A 108 43.99 -2.47 -13.62
N ASP A 109 43.75 -3.61 -12.97
CA ASP A 109 44.82 -4.50 -12.48
C ASP A 109 45.40 -5.43 -13.58
N ILE A 110 44.75 -5.51 -14.76
CA ILE A 110 45.15 -6.36 -15.88
C ILE A 110 46.00 -5.59 -16.92
N ASP A 111 45.96 -4.26 -16.92
CA ASP A 111 46.81 -3.37 -17.73
C ASP A 111 48.14 -3.04 -17.03
#